data_AF-A0A0L7QKA2-F1
#
_entry.id   AF-A0A0L7QKA2-F1
#
_cell.length_a   1.000
_cell.length_b   1.000
_cell.length_c   1.000
_cell.angle_alpha   90.00
_cell.angle_beta   90.00
_cell.angle_gamma   90.00
#
_symmetry.space_group_name_H-M   'P 1'
#
loop_
_entity.id
_entity.type
_entity.pdbx_description
1 polymer ?
#
loop_
_entity_poly.entity_id
_entity_poly.type
_entity_poly.pdbx_seq_one_letter_code
_entity_poly.pdbx_strand_id
1 'polypeptide(L)'
;MATNYYKERHPNRRHPDRRTIQRAKRTLAEHESFDPLRRHGGRFRQIKRNVEGQILQSVEELALCSRQLASRHGVCVKTVSRILRENEFHTYHICRVTN
;
A
#
# COMPACT_ATOMS: atom_id res chain seq x y z
N MET A 1 -19.46 21.77 -25.30
CA MET A 1 -18.96 21.26 -23.99
C MET A 1 -17.95 20.14 -24.23
N ALA A 2 -16.88 20.03 -23.44
CA ALA A 2 -15.77 19.08 -23.65
C ALA A 2 -16.20 17.59 -23.72
N THR A 3 -17.29 17.22 -23.04
CA THR A 3 -17.88 15.87 -23.15
C THR A 3 -18.38 15.56 -24.56
N ASN A 4 -19.00 16.54 -25.23
CA ASN A 4 -19.56 16.35 -26.57
C ASN A 4 -18.44 16.29 -27.60
N TYR A 5 -17.42 17.14 -27.45
CA TYR A 5 -16.22 17.08 -28.28
C TYR A 5 -15.52 15.71 -28.20
N TYR A 6 -15.41 15.14 -26.99
CA TYR A 6 -14.83 13.80 -26.81
C TYR A 6 -15.69 12.71 -27.47
N LYS A 7 -17.03 12.84 -27.38
CA LYS A 7 -17.98 11.91 -28.02
C LYS A 7 -17.85 11.95 -29.55
N GLU A 8 -17.84 13.15 -30.13
CA GLU A 8 -17.70 13.37 -31.57
C GLU A 8 -16.36 12.81 -32.10
N ARG A 9 -15.27 13.02 -31.35
CA ARG A 9 -13.93 12.56 -31.75
C ARG A 9 -13.73 11.05 -31.56
N HIS A 10 -14.44 10.43 -30.62
CA HIS A 10 -14.29 9.02 -30.26
C HIS A 10 -15.66 8.34 -30.06
N PRO A 11 -16.43 8.13 -31.14
CA PRO A 11 -17.81 7.65 -31.06
C PRO A 11 -17.94 6.22 -30.51
N ASN A 12 -16.97 5.35 -30.80
CA ASN A 12 -17.01 3.93 -30.40
C ASN A 12 -16.25 3.63 -29.09
N ARG A 13 -16.07 4.64 -28.22
CA ARG A 13 -15.36 4.49 -26.94
C ARG A 13 -16.26 4.84 -25.77
N ARG A 14 -15.92 4.34 -24.58
CA ARG A 14 -16.57 4.77 -23.35
C ARG A 14 -16.35 6.27 -23.15
N HIS A 15 -17.44 7.02 -23.10
CA HIS A 15 -17.37 8.47 -22.94
C HIS A 15 -17.18 8.87 -21.47
N PRO A 16 -16.26 9.79 -21.17
CA PRO A 16 -16.11 10.32 -19.83
C PRO A 16 -17.33 11.14 -19.45
N ASP A 17 -17.77 11.00 -18.20
CA ASP A 17 -18.78 11.89 -17.64
C ASP A 17 -18.20 13.27 -17.33
N ARG A 18 -19.08 14.24 -17.05
CA ARG A 18 -18.67 15.61 -16.69
C ARG A 18 -17.70 15.62 -15.50
N ARG A 19 -17.88 14.73 -14.52
CA ARG A 19 -17.04 14.63 -13.32
C ARG A 19 -15.62 14.19 -13.66
N THR A 20 -15.48 13.24 -14.58
CA THR A 20 -14.17 12.76 -15.05
C THR A 20 -13.38 13.88 -15.72
N ILE A 21 -14.02 14.64 -16.60
CA ILE A 21 -13.36 15.79 -17.26
C ILE A 21 -12.97 16.87 -16.24
N GLN A 22 -13.84 17.18 -15.29
CA GLN A 22 -13.53 18.15 -14.22
C GLN A 22 -12.37 17.69 -13.34
N ARG A 23 -12.31 16.41 -12.98
CA ARG A 23 -11.20 15.84 -12.21
C ARG A 23 -9.90 15.90 -13.00
N ALA A 24 -9.91 15.51 -14.27
CA ALA A 24 -8.73 15.58 -15.12
C ALA A 24 -8.21 17.02 -15.26
N LYS A 25 -9.12 17.99 -15.46
CA LYS A 25 -8.75 19.42 -15.49
C LYS A 25 -8.12 19.88 -14.17
N ARG A 26 -8.70 19.46 -13.04
CA ARG A 26 -8.19 19.81 -11.70
C ARG A 26 -6.81 19.20 -11.45
N THR A 27 -6.62 17.91 -11.73
CA THR A 27 -5.33 17.23 -11.54
C THR A 27 -4.25 17.84 -12.43
N LEU A 28 -4.57 18.20 -13.68
CA LEU A 28 -3.64 18.90 -14.56
C LEU A 28 -3.23 20.27 -14.00
N ALA A 29 -4.19 21.02 -13.44
CA ALA A 29 -3.91 22.33 -12.84
C ALA A 29 -3.12 22.25 -11.53
N GLU A 30 -3.36 21.21 -10.71
CA GLU A 30 -2.76 21.07 -9.38
C GLU A 30 -1.40 20.34 -9.41
N HIS A 31 -1.20 19.42 -10.36
CA HIS A 31 -0.07 18.49 -10.36
C HIS A 31 0.65 18.37 -11.72
N GLU A 32 0.24 19.15 -12.73
CA GLU A 32 0.78 19.12 -14.10
C GLU A 32 0.80 17.72 -14.73
N SER A 33 -0.02 16.80 -14.23
CA SER A 33 -0.10 15.42 -14.68
C SER A 33 -1.56 14.94 -14.71
N PHE A 34 -1.81 13.92 -15.53
CA PHE A 34 -3.06 13.15 -15.52
C PHE A 34 -2.95 11.87 -14.69
N ASP A 35 -1.80 11.63 -14.08
CA ASP A 35 -1.59 10.44 -13.28
C ASP A 35 -2.60 10.39 -12.14
N PRO A 36 -3.16 9.20 -11.85
CA PRO A 36 -4.01 9.04 -10.71
C PRO A 36 -3.19 9.39 -9.48
N LEU A 37 -3.60 10.45 -8.77
CA LEU A 37 -3.13 10.74 -7.43
C LEU A 37 -3.20 9.43 -6.65
N ARG A 38 -2.03 8.91 -6.26
CA ARG A 38 -1.94 7.72 -5.40
C ARG A 38 -2.83 8.01 -4.21
N ARG A 39 -4.03 7.40 -4.18
CA ARG A 39 -4.89 7.47 -3.00
C ARG A 39 -4.00 6.97 -1.89
N HIS A 40 -3.63 7.87 -0.96
CA HIS A 40 -2.86 7.48 0.21
C HIS A 40 -3.54 6.24 0.76
N GLY A 41 -2.82 5.10 0.73
CA GLY A 41 -3.30 3.86 1.30
C GLY A 41 -3.87 4.19 2.67
N GLY A 42 -5.08 3.70 2.96
CA GLY A 42 -5.82 4.11 4.16
C GLY A 42 -4.95 4.08 5.41
N ARG A 43 -5.34 4.88 6.43
CA ARG A 43 -4.58 5.10 7.67
C ARG A 43 -3.80 3.86 8.09
N PHE A 44 -2.47 3.99 8.17
CA PHE A 44 -1.59 2.91 8.60
C PHE A 44 -2.14 2.28 9.89
N ARG A 45 -2.34 0.96 9.89
CA ARG A 45 -2.67 0.23 11.12
C ARG A 45 -1.51 0.42 12.09
N GLN A 46 -1.71 1.26 13.10
CA GLN A 46 -0.75 1.45 14.17
C GLN A 46 -0.85 0.25 15.10
N ILE A 47 0.21 -0.55 15.13
CA ILE A 47 0.44 -1.51 16.19
C ILE A 47 1.15 -0.75 17.29
N LYS A 48 0.88 -1.10 18.56
CA LYS A 48 1.64 -0.52 19.67
C LYS A 48 3.13 -0.79 19.44
N ARG A 49 3.98 0.25 19.45
CA ARG A 49 5.44 0.14 19.20
C ARG A 49 6.11 -0.95 20.04
N ASN A 50 5.61 -1.17 21.26
CA ASN A 50 6.10 -2.23 22.15
C ASN A 50 6.00 -3.63 21.54
N VAL A 51 4.92 -3.93 20.81
CA VAL A 51 4.70 -5.25 20.20
C VAL A 51 5.62 -5.45 18.99
N GLU A 52 5.87 -4.39 18.23
CA GLU A 52 6.79 -4.44 17.10
C GLU A 52 8.23 -4.73 17.55
N GLY A 53 8.71 -4.02 18.58
CA GLY A 53 10.03 -4.26 19.17
C GLY A 53 10.17 -5.68 19.73
N GLN A 54 9.15 -6.19 20.41
CA GLN A 54 9.14 -7.57 20.93
C GLN A 54 9.20 -8.63 19.83
N ILE A 55 8.54 -8.40 18.68
CA ILE A 55 8.61 -9.30 17.53
C ILE A 55 10.01 -9.29 16.93
N LEU A 56 10.63 -8.12 16.73
CA LEU A 56 11.98 -7.99 16.18
C LEU A 56 13.04 -8.61 17.10
N GLN A 57 12.93 -8.39 18.42
CA GLN A 57 13.81 -9.03 19.39
C GLN A 57 13.68 -10.56 19.35
N SER A 58 12.45 -11.09 19.25
CA SER A 58 12.21 -12.54 19.15
C SER A 58 12.76 -13.15 17.87
N VAL A 59 12.91 -12.35 16.80
CA VAL A 59 13.52 -12.77 15.53
C VAL A 59 15.03 -12.93 15.68
N GLU A 60 15.68 -12.02 16.41
CA GLU A 60 17.13 -12.05 16.63
C GLU A 60 17.53 -13.17 17.61
N GLU A 61 16.71 -13.43 18.62
CA GLU A 61 16.99 -14.42 19.67
C GLU A 61 16.62 -15.86 19.26
N LEU A 62 15.65 -16.04 18.37
CA LEU A 62 15.06 -17.36 18.08
C LEU A 62 14.80 -17.56 16.58
N ALA A 63 15.13 -18.74 16.07
CA ALA A 63 14.81 -19.18 14.71
C ALA A 63 13.33 -19.58 14.56
N LEU A 64 12.40 -18.70 14.93
CA LEU A 64 10.95 -18.93 14.82
C LEU A 64 10.44 -18.57 13.43
N CYS A 65 9.39 -19.26 12.97
CA CYS A 65 8.68 -18.84 11.76
C CYS A 65 7.64 -17.75 12.06
N SER A 66 7.18 -17.05 11.02
CA SER A 66 6.19 -15.95 11.13
C SER A 66 4.88 -16.36 11.83
N ARG A 67 4.47 -17.63 11.72
CA ARG A 67 3.29 -18.16 12.45
C ARG A 67 3.53 -18.29 13.95
N GLN A 68 4.72 -18.76 14.34
CA GLN A 68 5.07 -18.90 15.75
C GLN A 68 5.20 -17.53 16.41
N LEU A 69 5.78 -16.55 15.72
CA LEU A 69 5.82 -15.16 16.18
C LEU A 69 4.41 -14.58 16.36
N ALA A 70 3.51 -14.84 15.41
CA ALA A 70 2.12 -14.41 15.48
C ALA A 70 1.40 -14.97 16.72
N SER A 71 1.51 -16.28 16.95
CA SER A 71 0.93 -16.94 18.12
C SER A 71 1.53 -16.43 19.44
N ARG A 72 2.85 -16.24 19.50
CA ARG A 72 3.56 -15.79 20.71
C ARG A 72 3.17 -14.37 21.12
N HIS A 73 3.03 -13.47 20.15
CA HIS A 73 2.77 -12.04 20.39
C HIS A 73 1.28 -11.67 20.27
N GLY A 74 0.40 -12.64 20.07
CA GLY A 74 -1.06 -12.41 19.98
C GLY A 74 -1.48 -11.54 18.79
N VAL A 75 -0.72 -11.58 17.69
CA VAL A 75 -0.98 -10.78 16.48
C VAL A 75 -1.26 -11.68 15.28
N CYS A 76 -1.87 -11.12 14.24
CA CYS A 76 -2.10 -11.89 13.01
C CYS A 76 -0.79 -12.09 12.21
N VAL A 77 -0.69 -13.18 11.46
CA VAL A 77 0.50 -13.47 10.63
C VAL A 77 0.77 -12.34 9.63
N LYS A 78 -0.27 -11.73 9.06
CA LYS A 78 -0.14 -10.58 8.14
C LYS A 78 0.54 -9.39 8.79
N THR A 79 0.31 -9.18 10.08
CA THR A 79 0.97 -8.13 10.88
C THR A 79 2.46 -8.42 11.01
N VAL A 80 2.83 -9.66 11.38
CA VAL A 80 4.23 -10.08 11.48
C VAL A 80 4.92 -9.94 10.12
N SER A 81 4.30 -10.44 9.05
CA SER A 81 4.86 -10.35 7.71
C SER A 81 5.09 -8.89 7.26
N ARG A 82 4.19 -7.98 7.64
CA ARG A 82 4.35 -6.56 7.37
C ARG A 82 5.56 -6.00 8.12
N ILE A 83 5.65 -6.23 9.44
CA ILE A 83 6.75 -5.75 10.29
C ILE A 83 8.10 -6.27 9.77
N LEU A 84 8.19 -7.56 9.46
CA LEU A 84 9.40 -8.16 8.90
C LEU A 84 9.80 -7.47 7.59
N ARG A 85 8.85 -7.25 6.67
CA ARG A 85 9.13 -6.60 5.38
C ARG A 85 9.53 -5.13 5.55
N GLU A 86 8.90 -4.40 6.46
CA GLU A 86 9.23 -3.00 6.77
C GLU A 86 10.63 -2.87 7.40
N ASN A 87 11.12 -3.93 8.05
CA ASN A 87 12.44 -4.01 8.68
C ASN A 87 13.44 -4.88 7.89
N GLU A 88 13.23 -5.06 6.58
CA GLU A 88 14.18 -5.75 5.67
C GLU A 88 14.45 -7.23 6.02
N PHE A 89 13.49 -7.91 6.65
CA PHE A 89 13.51 -9.36 6.85
C PHE A 89 12.65 -10.09 5.83
N HIS A 90 13.16 -11.22 5.33
CA HIS A 90 12.39 -12.11 4.48
C HIS A 90 11.35 -12.89 5.33
N THR A 91 10.12 -13.02 4.83
CA THR A 91 8.96 -13.44 5.65
C THR A 91 8.77 -14.95 5.78
N TYR A 92 9.31 -15.70 4.83
CA TYR A 92 9.28 -17.18 4.83
C TYR A 92 10.57 -17.81 5.37
N HIS A 93 11.68 -17.09 5.22
CA HIS A 93 12.99 -17.42 5.78
C HIS A 93 13.40 -16.18 6.52
N ILE A 94 13.31 -16.17 7.86
CA ILE A 94 13.61 -14.96 8.62
C ILE A 94 15.12 -14.75 8.59
N CYS A 95 15.56 -14.05 7.55
CA CYS A 95 16.92 -13.65 7.28
C CYS A 95 16.85 -12.20 6.81
N ARG A 96 17.88 -11.41 7.14
CA ARG A 96 18.00 -10.07 6.55
C ARG A 96 18.13 -10.21 5.03
N VAL A 97 17.41 -9.36 4.32
CA VAL A 97 17.53 -9.23 2.87
C VAL A 97 18.84 -8.49 2.60
N THR A 98 19.91 -9.24 2.32
CA THR A 98 21.14 -8.66 1.77
C THR A 98 20.92 -8.36 0.30
N ASN A 99 20.93 -7.07 -0.07
CA ASN A 99 21.09 -6.64 -1.46
C ASN A 99 22.54 -6.77 -1.90
#